data_AF-F5YDB4-F1
#
_entry.id   AF-F5YDB4-F1
#
_cell.length_a   1.000
_cell.length_b   1.000
_cell.length_c   1.000
_cell.angle_alpha   90.00
_cell.angle_beta   90.00
_cell.angle_gamma   90.00
#
_symmetry.space_group_name_H-M   'P 1'
#
loop_
_entity.id
_entity.type
_entity.pdbx_description
1 polymer ?
#
loop_
_entity_poly.entity_id
_entity_poly.type
_entity_poly.pdbx_seq_one_letter_code
_entity_poly.pdbx_strand_id
1 'polypeptide(L)'
;MHDDHGKPHDHHDHEHHGDAGGQAKTLPLLQYMIEHNKSHAQELAELAHTLHHAGSDGAAELIGKGVKDFEAGNAKLEEALKLLDTGKA
;
A
#
# COMPACT_ATOMS: atom_id res chain seq x y z
N MET A 1 22.55 6.12 -46.14
CA MET A 1 23.31 5.13 -45.35
C MET A 1 22.76 5.21 -43.94
N HIS A 2 22.28 4.08 -43.44
CA HIS A 2 21.76 3.94 -42.07
C HIS A 2 22.95 3.90 -41.12
N ASP A 3 22.90 4.69 -40.05
CA ASP A 3 23.71 4.43 -38.86
C ASP A 3 22.75 4.25 -37.69
N ASP A 4 22.40 2.98 -37.55
CA ASP A 4 21.81 2.34 -36.39
C ASP A 4 22.78 2.48 -35.20
N HIS A 5 22.38 3.26 -34.20
CA HIS A 5 23.01 3.22 -32.89
C HIS A 5 22.04 2.57 -31.91
N GLY A 6 22.04 1.24 -31.96
CA GLY A 6 21.46 0.38 -30.94
C GLY A 6 22.00 0.75 -29.57
N LYS A 7 21.16 1.44 -28.78
CA LYS A 7 21.35 1.49 -27.33
C LYS A 7 21.09 0.07 -26.81
N PRO A 8 22.04 -0.57 -26.12
CA PRO A 8 21.72 -1.78 -25.38
C PRO A 8 20.69 -1.40 -24.32
N HIS A 9 19.48 -1.93 -24.46
CA HIS A 9 18.53 -1.98 -23.37
C HIS A 9 19.16 -2.87 -22.30
N ASP A 10 19.70 -2.25 -21.25
CA ASP A 10 20.05 -2.92 -20.01
C ASP A 10 18.74 -3.47 -19.44
N HIS A 11 18.44 -4.71 -19.84
CA HIS A 11 17.42 -5.51 -19.19
C HIS A 11 17.96 -5.79 -17.78
N HIS A 12 17.47 -5.02 -16.80
CA HIS A 12 17.59 -5.40 -15.41
C HIS A 12 16.84 -6.72 -15.24
N ASP A 13 17.61 -7.79 -15.31
CA ASP A 13 17.20 -9.15 -15.04
C ASP A 13 16.81 -9.21 -13.56
N HIS A 14 15.51 -9.12 -13.28
CA HIS A 14 14.99 -9.38 -11.94
C HIS A 14 14.94 -10.90 -11.76
N GLU A 15 16.12 -11.44 -11.50
CA GLU A 15 16.35 -12.82 -11.12
C GLU A 15 15.62 -13.11 -9.81
N HIS A 16 14.38 -13.60 -9.92
CA HIS A 16 13.61 -14.13 -8.79
C HIS A 16 14.12 -15.53 -8.46
N HIS A 17 15.29 -15.60 -7.80
CA HIS A 17 15.74 -16.82 -7.15
C HIS A 17 14.73 -17.22 -6.06
N GLY A 18 14.10 -18.37 -6.29
CA GLY A 18 13.03 -18.90 -5.49
C GLY A 18 13.45 -19.48 -4.14
N ASP A 19 12.39 -19.72 -3.37
CA ASP A 19 12.20 -20.82 -2.44
C ASP A 19 12.94 -20.73 -1.08
N ALA A 20 12.17 -20.90 0.01
CA ALA A 20 12.55 -20.81 1.43
C ALA A 20 12.74 -19.43 2.10
N GLY A 21 12.53 -18.29 1.41
CA GLY A 21 12.70 -16.93 1.99
C GLY A 21 11.51 -15.97 1.86
N GLY A 22 10.41 -16.38 1.20
CA GLY A 22 9.28 -15.51 0.86
C GLY A 22 8.50 -15.01 2.07
N GLN A 23 8.15 -15.92 3.00
CA GLN A 23 7.32 -15.59 4.17
C GLN A 23 8.02 -14.65 5.17
N ALA A 24 9.35 -14.80 5.33
CA ALA A 24 10.13 -13.98 6.27
C ALA A 24 10.22 -12.51 5.85
N LYS A 25 10.17 -12.22 4.55
CA LYS A 25 10.14 -10.84 4.03
C LYS A 25 8.73 -10.27 3.90
N THR A 26 7.70 -11.12 3.77
CA THR A 26 6.31 -10.67 3.63
C THR A 26 5.69 -10.22 4.97
N LEU A 27 6.09 -10.82 6.10
CA LEU A 27 5.57 -10.43 7.42
C LEU A 27 5.93 -8.98 7.80
N PRO A 28 7.21 -8.55 7.73
CA PRO A 28 7.57 -7.16 7.98
C PRO A 28 6.91 -6.18 6.99
N LEU A 29 6.81 -6.56 5.72
CA LEU A 29 6.15 -5.74 4.71
C LEU A 29 4.66 -5.55 5.02
N LEU A 30 3.95 -6.61 5.42
CA LEU A 30 2.53 -6.54 5.78
C LEU A 30 2.29 -5.64 7.01
N GLN A 31 3.14 -5.77 8.04
CA GLN A 31 3.10 -4.88 9.20
C GLN A 31 3.32 -3.42 8.82
N TYR A 32 4.31 -3.16 7.95
CA TYR A 32 4.57 -1.82 7.43
C TYR A 32 3.37 -1.26 6.64
N MET A 33 2.74 -2.06 5.77
CA MET A 33 1.55 -1.64 5.02
C MET A 33 0.37 -1.28 5.92
N ILE A 34 0.14 -2.03 6.99
CA ILE A 34 -0.91 -1.72 7.98
C ILE A 34 -0.66 -0.36 8.60
N GLU A 35 0.56 -0.11 9.08
CA GLU A 35 0.91 1.16 9.72
C GLU A 35 0.84 2.33 8.73
N HIS A 36 1.34 2.14 7.51
CA HIS A 36 1.30 3.15 6.46
C HIS A 36 -0.13 3.57 6.11
N ASN A 37 -1.05 2.59 6.02
CA ASN A 37 -2.45 2.87 5.80
C ASN A 37 -3.11 3.59 7.01
N LYS A 38 -2.66 3.32 8.25
CA LYS A 38 -3.12 4.07 9.44
C LYS A 38 -2.70 5.54 9.35
N SER A 39 -1.45 5.80 8.96
CA SER A 39 -0.97 7.17 8.75
C SER A 39 -1.76 7.88 7.64
N HIS A 40 -2.00 7.21 6.50
CA HIS A 40 -2.85 7.78 5.45
C HIS A 40 -4.28 8.08 5.91
N ALA A 41 -4.90 7.18 6.66
CA ALA A 41 -6.24 7.39 7.19
C ALA A 41 -6.29 8.64 8.12
N GLN A 42 -5.27 8.83 8.95
CA GLN A 42 -5.16 10.00 9.84
C GLN A 42 -4.99 11.31 9.05
N GLU A 43 -4.02 11.35 8.13
CA GLU A 43 -3.76 12.55 7.31
C GLU A 43 -4.98 12.92 6.45
N LEU A 44 -5.66 11.93 5.87
CA LEU A 44 -6.87 12.15 5.08
C LEU A 44 -8.06 12.59 5.93
N ALA A 45 -8.17 12.13 7.19
CA ALA A 45 -9.21 12.61 8.10
C ALA A 45 -9.04 14.10 8.44
N GLU A 46 -7.80 14.54 8.68
CA GLU A 46 -7.47 15.96 8.90
C GLU A 46 -7.77 16.80 7.65
N LEU A 47 -7.45 16.28 6.46
CA LEU A 47 -7.76 16.92 5.19
C LEU A 47 -9.28 17.03 4.97
N ALA A 48 -10.04 15.96 5.25
CA ALA A 48 -11.50 15.97 5.15
C ALA A 48 -12.12 17.02 6.07
N HIS A 49 -11.63 17.13 7.31
CA HIS A 49 -12.06 18.16 8.26
C HIS A 49 -11.76 19.56 7.71
N THR A 50 -10.55 19.79 7.21
CA THR A 50 -10.16 21.09 6.60
C THR A 50 -11.08 21.48 5.44
N LEU A 51 -11.39 20.53 4.54
CA LEU A 51 -12.27 20.78 3.40
C LEU A 51 -13.72 21.04 3.81
N HIS A 52 -14.21 20.37 4.86
CA HIS A 52 -15.53 20.62 5.42
C HIS A 52 -15.65 22.06 5.94
N HIS A 53 -14.66 22.52 6.71
CA HIS A 53 -14.62 23.92 7.19
C HIS A 53 -14.51 24.95 6.06
N ALA A 54 -13.91 24.57 4.93
CA ALA A 54 -13.85 25.40 3.73
C ALA A 54 -15.13 25.36 2.88
N GLY A 55 -16.19 24.68 3.32
CA GLY A 55 -17.47 24.55 2.60
C GLY A 55 -17.43 23.59 1.42
N SER A 56 -16.40 22.75 1.33
CA SER A 56 -16.23 21.74 0.26
C SER A 56 -16.76 20.37 0.71
N ASP A 57 -18.02 20.33 1.15
CA ASP A 57 -18.63 19.14 1.79
C ASP A 57 -18.55 17.87 0.93
N GLY A 58 -18.82 17.99 -0.38
CA GLY A 58 -18.75 16.84 -1.27
C GLY A 58 -17.35 16.22 -1.37
N ALA A 59 -16.31 17.05 -1.34
CA ALA A 59 -14.93 16.57 -1.34
C ALA A 59 -14.56 15.96 0.03
N ALA A 60 -14.96 16.61 1.12
CA ALA A 60 -14.76 16.09 2.48
C ALA A 60 -15.43 14.73 2.68
N GLU A 61 -16.65 14.54 2.19
CA GLU A 61 -17.37 13.26 2.25
C GLU A 61 -16.66 12.15 1.46
N LEU A 62 -16.16 12.46 0.25
CA LEU A 62 -15.43 11.48 -0.56
C LEU A 62 -14.12 11.06 0.11
N ILE A 63 -13.36 12.00 0.67
CA ILE A 63 -12.14 11.68 1.41
C ILE A 63 -12.48 10.88 2.67
N GLY A 64 -13.54 11.23 3.39
CA GLY A 64 -14.02 10.46 4.54
C GLY A 64 -14.41 9.01 4.19
N LYS A 65 -14.90 8.75 2.97
CA LYS A 65 -15.10 7.36 2.47
C LYS A 65 -13.76 6.66 2.25
N GLY A 66 -12.78 7.35 1.64
CA GLY A 66 -11.43 6.81 1.49
C GLY A 66 -10.76 6.45 2.81
N VAL A 67 -10.94 7.26 3.86
CA VAL A 67 -10.48 6.93 5.23
C VAL A 67 -11.08 5.59 5.70
N LYS A 68 -12.39 5.42 5.54
CA LYS A 68 -13.08 4.16 5.91
C LYS A 68 -12.58 2.97 5.08
N ASP A 69 -12.24 3.18 3.81
CA ASP A 69 -11.68 2.12 2.96
C ASP A 69 -10.29 1.70 3.44
N PHE A 70 -9.44 2.62 3.91
CA PHE A 70 -8.16 2.29 4.55
C PHE A 70 -8.35 1.50 5.85
N GLU A 71 -9.28 1.91 6.71
CA GLU A 71 -9.62 1.19 7.94
C GLU A 71 -10.13 -0.23 7.66
N ALA A 72 -11.07 -0.35 6.71
CA ALA A 72 -11.64 -1.63 6.30
C ALA A 72 -10.63 -2.53 5.57
N GLY A 73 -9.67 -1.94 4.85
CA GLY A 73 -8.52 -2.64 4.29
C GLY A 73 -7.61 -3.16 5.40
N ASN A 74 -7.25 -2.31 6.36
CA ASN A 74 -6.39 -2.68 7.48
C ASN A 74 -6.96 -3.78 8.35
N ALA A 75 -8.28 -3.81 8.60
CA ALA A 75 -8.91 -4.93 9.31
C ALA A 75 -8.63 -6.29 8.64
N LYS A 76 -8.66 -6.35 7.30
CA LYS A 76 -8.34 -7.56 6.53
C LYS A 76 -6.85 -7.88 6.57
N LEU A 77 -5.99 -6.86 6.48
CA LEU A 77 -4.54 -7.04 6.54
C LEU A 77 -4.09 -7.54 7.94
N GLU A 78 -4.71 -7.05 9.01
CA GLU A 78 -4.48 -7.52 10.37
C GLU A 78 -4.95 -8.97 10.57
N GLU A 79 -6.06 -9.37 9.93
CA GLU A 79 -6.49 -10.78 9.91
C GLU A 79 -5.49 -11.66 9.15
N ALA A 80 -5.04 -11.24 7.98
CA ALA A 80 -4.01 -11.93 7.22
C ALA A 80 -2.70 -12.06 8.01
N LEU A 81 -2.30 -11.01 8.74
CA LEU A 81 -1.12 -11.01 9.59
C LEU A 81 -1.23 -12.08 10.69
N LYS A 82 -2.40 -12.20 11.34
CA LYS A 82 -2.65 -13.24 12.36
C LYS A 82 -2.59 -14.67 11.78
N LEU A 83 -3.09 -14.88 10.57
CA LEU A 83 -3.01 -16.20 9.91
C LEU A 83 -1.56 -16.60 9.63
N LEU A 84 -0.75 -15.64 9.14
CA LEU A 84 0.67 -15.84 8.88
C LEU A 84 1.48 -16.05 10.17
N ASP A 85 1.16 -15.33 11.25
CA ASP A 85 1.84 -15.44 12.54
C ASP A 85 1.50 -16.75 13.28
N THR A 86 0.27 -17.26 13.12
CA THR A 86 -0.18 -18.53 13.74
C THR A 86 0.22 -19.78 12.96
N GLY A 87 0.92 -19.64 11.82
CA GLY A 87 1.30 -20.76 10.96
C GLY A 87 0.13 -21.49 10.29
N LYS A 88 -1.07 -20.88 10.26
CA LYS A 88 -2.29 -21.42 9.66
C LYS A 88 -2.59 -20.74 8.31
N ALA A 89 -1.59 -20.68 7.44
CA ALA A 89 -1.77 -20.31 6.04
C ALA A 89 -2.00 -21.58 5.20
#